data_AF-E1LA80-F1
#
_entry.id   AF-E1LA80-F1
#
_cell.length_a   1.000
_cell.length_b   1.000
_cell.length_c   1.000
_cell.angle_alpha   90.00
_cell.angle_beta   90.00
_cell.angle_gamma   90.00
#
_symmetry.space_group_name_H-M   'P 1'
#
loop_
_entity.id
_entity.type
_entity.pdbx_description
1 polymer ?
#
loop_
_entity_poly.entity_id
_entity_poly.type
_entity_poly.pdbx_seq_one_letter_code
_entity_poly.pdbx_strand_id
1 'polypeptide(L)' 'MNEIVKGGLYRHFKGMYYYVLDVATHSETGEKLVVYQKLYDDRDLYVRPLGMFCSDVDRDKYPDVKQQKRFQLMSGRDE' A
#
# COMPACT_ATOMS: atom_id res chain seq x y z
N MET A 1 -13.02 5.69 -6.67
CA MET A 1 -11.75 5.08 -7.10
C MET A 1 -10.77 5.25 -5.94
N ASN A 2 -10.16 4.18 -5.44
CA ASN A 2 -9.09 4.34 -4.45
C ASN A 2 -7.84 4.74 -5.23
N GLU A 3 -7.62 6.05 -5.33
CA GLU A 3 -6.48 6.60 -6.06
C GLU A 3 -5.20 6.28 -5.28
N ILE A 4 -4.31 5.53 -5.91
CA ILE A 4 -2.98 5.28 -5.39
C ILE A 4 -2.11 6.43 -5.89
N VAL A 5 -1.49 7.14 -4.96
CA VAL A 5 -0.56 8.23 -5.26
C VAL A 5 0.78 7.61 -5.63
N LYS A 6 1.13 7.71 -6.91
CA LYS A 6 2.48 7.34 -7.37
C LYS A 6 3.48 8.29 -6.74
N GLY A 7 4.58 7.74 -6.23
CA GLY A 7 5.52 8.51 -5.41
C GLY A 7 5.01 8.86 -4.01
N GLY A 8 3.91 8.24 -3.56
CA GLY A 8 3.39 8.43 -2.22
C GLY A 8 4.20 7.67 -1.16
N LEU A 9 4.39 8.31 0.00
CA LEU A 9 4.84 7.67 1.23
C LEU A 9 3.62 7.07 1.95
N TYR A 10 3.62 5.76 2.13
CA TYR A 10 2.56 5.03 2.81
C TYR A 10 3.06 4.39 4.09
N ARG A 11 2.23 4.43 5.14
CA ARG A 11 2.46 3.71 6.40
C ARG A 11 1.56 2.50 6.49
N HIS A 12 2.16 1.31 6.62
CA HIS A 12 1.41 0.10 6.94
C HIS A 12 0.90 0.16 8.38
N PHE A 13 -0.26 -0.41 8.68
CA PHE A 13 -0.84 -0.35 10.02
C PHE A 13 0.05 -0.95 11.13
N LYS A 14 1.01 -1.81 10.75
CA LYS A 14 2.05 -2.34 11.67
C LYS A 14 3.20 -1.35 11.95
N GLY A 15 3.13 -0.13 11.44
CA GLY A 15 4.05 0.95 11.75
C GLY A 15 5.14 1.21 10.72
N MET A 16 5.44 0.25 9.84
CA MET A 16 6.49 0.38 8.82
C MET A 16 6.08 1.28 7.65
N TYR A 17 7.06 1.93 7.04
CA TYR A 17 6.88 2.85 5.91
C TYR A 17 7.32 2.23 4.58
N TYR A 18 6.62 2.62 3.54
CA TYR A 18 6.81 2.16 2.18
C TYR A 18 6.62 3.30 1.20
N TYR A 19 7.29 3.20 0.05
CA TYR A 19 7.12 4.13 -1.07
C TYR A 19 6.41 3.43 -2.21
N VAL A 20 5.33 4.00 -2.73
CA VAL A 20 4.66 3.45 -3.91
C VAL A 20 5.33 3.97 -5.17
N LEU A 21 5.77 3.06 -6.02
CA LEU A 21 6.46 3.37 -7.26
C LEU A 21 5.48 3.48 -8.42
N ASP A 22 4.58 2.50 -8.56
CA ASP A 22 3.59 2.49 -9.63
C ASP A 22 2.43 1.52 -9.33
N VAL A 23 1.43 1.48 -10.22
CA VAL A 23 0.40 0.46 -10.30
C VAL A 23 0.54 -0.29 -11.63
N ALA A 24 0.94 -1.56 -11.55
CA ALA A 24 1.09 -2.45 -12.69
C ALA A 24 -0.22 -3.20 -13.01
N THR A 25 -0.30 -3.74 -14.23
CA THR A 25 -1.35 -4.70 -14.63
C THR A 25 -0.73 -6.08 -14.70
N HIS A 26 -1.31 -7.06 -14.00
CA HIS A 26 -0.94 -8.46 -14.14
C HIS A 26 -1.31 -8.95 -15.54
N SER A 27 -0.34 -9.41 -16.34
CA SER A 27 -0.56 -9.74 -17.76
C SER A 27 -1.62 -10.83 -17.97
N GLU A 28 -1.56 -11.89 -17.17
CA GLU A 28 -2.44 -13.06 -17.34
C GLU A 28 -3.88 -12.82 -16.86
N THR A 29 -4.09 -11.97 -15.85
CA THR A 29 -5.39 -11.84 -15.17
C THR A 29 -6.03 -10.47 -15.36
N GLY A 30 -5.27 -9.48 -15.82
CA GLY A 30 -5.68 -8.07 -15.86
C GLY A 30 -5.76 -7.40 -14.49
N GLU A 31 -5.44 -8.10 -13.40
CA GLU A 31 -5.53 -7.56 -12.04
C GLU A 31 -4.55 -6.39 -11.84
N LYS A 32 -5.01 -5.34 -11.16
CA LYS A 32 -4.14 -4.21 -10.79
C LYS A 32 -3.31 -4.56 -9.56
N LEU A 33 -2.00 -4.35 -9.64
CA LEU A 33 -1.04 -4.58 -8.57
C LEU A 33 -0.34 -3.27 -8.20
N VAL A 34 -0.23 -2.97 -6.91
CA VAL A 34 0.62 -1.87 -6.43
C VAL A 34 2.04 -2.36 -6.35
N VAL A 35 2.97 -1.65 -6.99
CA VAL A 35 4.42 -1.86 -6.90
C VAL A 35 4.97 -0.87 -5.87
N TYR A 36 5.56 -1.38 -4.79
CA TYR A 36 5.97 -0.56 -3.65
C TYR A 36 7.23 -1.11 -2.98
N GLN A 37 8.04 -0.21 -2.42
CA GLN A 37 9.33 -0.52 -1.81
C GLN A 37 9.28 -0.30 -0.30
N LYS A 38 9.89 -1.21 0.47
CA LYS A 38 10.16 -0.99 1.89
C LYS A 38 11.11 0.19 2.09
N LEU A 39 10.88 1.01 3.12
CA LEU A 39 11.82 2.05 3.54
C LEU A 39 12.64 1.65 4.78
N TYR A 40 12.77 0.34 5.01
CA TYR A 40 13.48 -0.26 6.14
C TYR A 40 14.17 -1.56 5.68
N ASP A 41 15.05 -2.09 6.52
CA ASP A 41 15.91 -3.26 6.23
C ASP A 41 16.59 -3.11 4.85
N ASP A 42 16.61 -4.19 4.05
CA ASP A 42 17.24 -4.26 2.73
C ASP A 42 16.45 -3.54 1.61
N ARG A 43 15.37 -2.82 1.95
CA ARG A 43 14.55 -2.04 1.01
C ARG A 43 13.98 -2.86 -0.17
N ASP A 44 13.53 -4.07 0.12
CA ASP A 44 12.91 -4.96 -0.87
C ASP A 44 11.75 -4.30 -1.63
N LEU A 45 11.60 -4.73 -2.89
CA LEU A 45 10.51 -4.37 -3.76
C LEU A 45 9.41 -5.43 -3.72
N TYR A 46 8.16 -5.00 -3.52
CA TYR A 46 6.99 -5.87 -3.45
C TYR A 46 5.91 -5.47 -4.44
N VAL A 47 5.08 -6.47 -4.75
CA VAL A 47 3.81 -6.30 -5.46
C VAL A 47 2.66 -6.82 -4.62
N ARG A 48 1.49 -6.17 -4.70
CA ARG A 48 0.29 -6.59 -3.97
C ARG A 48 -0.97 -6.21 -4.76
N PRO A 49 -2.03 -7.04 -4.78
CA PRO A 49 -3.33 -6.65 -5.30
C PRO A 49 -3.80 -5.27 -4.82
N LEU A 50 -4.24 -4.43 -5.75
CA LEU A 50 -4.70 -3.07 -5.48
C LEU A 50 -5.81 -3.06 -4.43
N GLY A 51 -6.79 -3.95 -4.55
CA GLY A 51 -7.88 -4.07 -3.58
C GLY A 51 -7.38 -4.42 -2.17
N MET A 52 -6.38 -5.29 -2.05
CA MET A 52 -5.79 -5.65 -0.76
C MET A 52 -4.88 -4.55 -0.19
N PHE A 53 -4.24 -3.74 -1.03
CA PHE A 53 -3.42 -2.61 -0.59
C PHE A 53 -4.30 -1.49 -0.03
N CYS A 54 -5.38 -1.15 -0.75
CA CYS A 54 -6.34 -0.12 -0.35
C CYS A 54 -7.36 -0.59 0.70
N SER A 55 -7.28 -1.84 1.16
CA SER A 55 -8.23 -2.41 2.11
C SER A 55 -8.16 -1.72 3.48
N ASP A 56 -9.23 -1.83 4.24
CA ASP A 56 -9.19 -1.51 5.66
C ASP A 56 -8.39 -2.59 6.42
N VAL A 57 -7.98 -2.26 7.65
CA VAL A 57 -7.44 -3.21 8.61
C VAL A 57 -8.58 -4.12 9.06
N ASP A 58 -8.31 -5.42 9.08
CA ASP A 58 -9.20 -6.43 9.66
C ASP A 58 -9.33 -6.19 11.17
N ARG A 59 -10.51 -5.72 11.60
CA ARG A 59 -10.77 -5.35 12.99
C ARG A 59 -11.04 -6.54 13.90
N ASP A 60 -11.49 -7.67 13.35
CA ASP A 60 -11.65 -8.89 14.12
C ASP A 60 -10.29 -9.44 14.52
N LYS A 61 -9.31 -9.34 13.61
CA LYS A 61 -7.93 -9.76 13.87
C LYS A 61 -7.10 -8.73 14.64
N TYR A 62 -7.37 -7.43 14.45
CA TYR A 62 -6.59 -6.34 15.03
C TYR A 62 -7.52 -5.28 15.66
N PRO A 63 -8.18 -5.59 16.79
CA PRO A 63 -9.21 -4.73 17.36
C PRO A 63 -8.66 -3.36 17.82
N ASP A 64 -7.44 -3.34 18.34
CA ASP A 64 -6.83 -2.14 18.95
C ASP A 64 -6.13 -1.20 17.94
N VAL A 65 -6.08 -1.58 16.66
CA VAL A 65 -5.40 -0.77 15.66
C VAL A 65 -6.22 0.48 15.34
N LYS A 66 -5.68 1.65 15.70
CA LYS A 66 -6.35 2.94 15.43
C LYS A 66 -6.40 3.29 13.94
N GLN A 67 -5.40 2.89 13.17
CA GLN A 67 -5.33 3.16 11.73
C GLN A 67 -6.43 2.38 10.99
N GLN A 68 -7.25 3.06 10.18
CA GLN A 68 -8.33 2.41 9.44
C GLN A 68 -7.82 1.65 8.20
N LYS A 69 -6.98 2.28 7.39
CA LYS A 69 -6.45 1.70 6.15
C LYS A 69 -5.27 0.79 6.42
N ARG A 70 -5.16 -0.32 5.69
CA ARG A 70 -3.99 -1.21 5.75
C ARG A 70 -2.71 -0.45 5.43
N PHE A 71 -2.74 0.38 4.38
CA PHE A 71 -1.71 1.34 4.02
C PHE A 71 -2.32 2.73 3.99
N GLN A 72 -1.83 3.63 4.85
CA GLN A 72 -2.28 5.01 4.96
C GLN A 72 -1.30 5.92 4.22
N LEU A 73 -1.79 6.76 3.30
CA LEU A 73 -0.97 7.81 2.69
C LEU A 73 -0.57 8.82 3.78
N MET A 74 0.72 9.10 3.87
CA MET A 74 1.32 10.04 4.81
C MET A 74 1.73 11.34 4.12
N SER A 75 2.31 11.23 2.92
CA SER A 75 2.67 12.36 2.06
C SER A 75 2.78 11.89 0.61
N GLY A 76 2.69 12.84 -0.31
CA GLY A 76 2.67 12.61 -1.75
C GLY A 76 1.70 13.63 -2.37
N ARG A 77 2.03 14.15 -3.55
CA ARG A 77 1.09 14.92 -4.36
C ARG A 77 0.81 14.08 -5.59
N ASP A 78 -0.46 13.92 -5.93
CA ASP A 78 -0.82 13.59 -7.30
C ASP A 78 -0.35 14.79 -8.15
N GLU A 79 0.58 14.54 -9.07
CA GLU A 79 0.93 15.51 -10.12
C GLU A 79 -0.19 15.62 -11.14
#